data_AF-A0A8T4DZT2-F1
#
_entry.id   AF-A0A8T4DZT2-F1
#
_cell.length_a   1.000
_cell.length_b   1.000
_cell.length_c   1.000
_cell.angle_alpha   90.00
_cell.angle_beta   90.00
_cell.angle_gamma   90.00
#
_symmetry.space_group_name_H-M   'P 1'
#
loop_
_entity.id
_entity.type
_entity.pdbx_description
1 polymer ?
#
loop_
_entity_poly.entity_id
_entity_poly.type
_entity_poly.pdbx_seq_one_letter_code
_entity_poly.pdbx_strand_id
1 'polypeptide(L)' 'MILTDEQFECLGLLAGSKKPVPAVELTERYGTMEIDRMSIDGYINFVDGGYEISFKGKRLYSTQETEIENQRKKRFGL' A
#
# COMPACT_ATOMS: atom_id res chain seq x y z
N MET A 1 12.73 -5.37 -5.78
CA MET A 1 11.99 -4.10 -5.56
C MET A 1 11.22 -4.29 -4.27
N ILE A 2 11.41 -3.41 -3.29
CA ILE A 2 10.82 -3.50 -1.94
C ILE A 2 10.02 -2.20 -1.74
N LEU A 3 8.78 -2.28 -1.27
CA LEU A 3 8.01 -1.07 -0.93
C LEU A 3 8.72 -0.34 0.21
N THR A 4 8.73 0.99 0.17
CA THR A 4 9.10 1.77 1.36
C THR A 4 8.10 1.51 2.48
N ASP A 5 8.48 1.79 3.72
CA ASP A 5 7.58 1.61 4.87
C ASP A 5 6.28 2.42 4.70
N GLU A 6 6.38 3.65 4.17
CA GLU A 6 5.23 4.53 3.88
C GLU A 6 4.33 3.94 2.79
N GLN A 7 4.90 3.42 1.71
CA GLN A 7 4.13 2.77 0.65
C GLN A 7 3.44 1.51 1.15
N PHE A 8 4.11 0.73 2.00
CA PHE A 8 3.56 -0.48 2.59
C PHE A 8 2.40 -0.16 3.55
N GLU A 9 2.53 0.85 4.41
CA GLU A 9 1.46 1.32 5.29
C GLU A 9 0.26 1.84 4.47
N CYS A 10 0.52 2.67 3.46
CA CYS A 10 -0.51 3.22 2.58
C CYS A 10 -1.27 2.11 1.83
N LEU A 11 -0.57 1.13 1.25
CA LEU A 11 -1.22 0.00 0.60
C LEU A 11 -1.99 -0.89 1.59
N GLY A 12 -1.50 -1.06 2.82
CA GLY A 12 -2.23 -1.77 3.87
C GLY A 12 -3.54 -1.09 4.24
N LEU A 13 -3.52 0.24 4.40
CA LEU A 13 -4.73 1.05 4.65
C LEU A 13 -5.75 0.88 3.51
N LEU A 14 -5.30 1.00 2.27
CA LEU A 14 -6.17 0.85 1.09
C LEU A 14 -6.67 -0.58 0.88
N ALA A 15 -5.87 -1.59 1.21
CA ALA A 15 -6.28 -2.99 1.15
C ALA A 15 -7.37 -3.35 2.17
N GLY A 16 -7.37 -2.68 3.33
CA GLY A 16 -8.40 -2.84 4.36
C GLY A 16 -9.69 -2.04 4.09
N SER A 17 -9.65 -1.06 3.18
CA SER A 17 -10.81 -0.21 2.89
C SER A 17 -11.78 -0.87 1.90
N LYS A 18 -13.08 -0.72 2.18
CA LYS A 18 -14.18 -1.15 1.28
C LYS A 18 -14.68 -0.04 0.35
N LYS A 19 -14.14 1.17 0.51
CA LYS A 19 -14.48 2.37 -0.28
C LYS A 19 -13.20 3.10 -0.68
N PRO A 20 -13.21 3.93 -1.72
CA PRO A 20 -12.11 4.84 -2.01
C PRO A 20 -11.78 5.68 -0.77
N VAL A 21 -10.50 5.71 -0.40
CA VAL A 21 -10.02 6.57 0.68
C VAL A 21 -9.84 7.99 0.12
N PRO A 22 -10.38 9.04 0.76
CA PRO A 22 -10.31 10.40 0.24
C PRO A 22 -8.86 10.82 -0.10
N ALA A 23 -8.67 11.47 -1.25
CA ALA A 23 -7.34 11.91 -1.69
C ALA A 23 -6.67 12.88 -0.71
N VAL A 24 -7.46 13.73 -0.04
CA VAL A 24 -6.97 14.65 0.98
C VAL A 24 -6.37 13.87 2.15
N GLU A 25 -7.03 12.81 2.61
CA GLU A 25 -6.54 12.00 3.74
C GLU A 25 -5.18 11.35 3.41
N LEU A 26 -5.02 10.81 2.20
CA LEU A 26 -3.77 10.18 1.80
C LEU A 26 -2.65 11.18 1.56
N THR A 27 -2.94 12.32 0.95
CA THR A 27 -1.93 13.34 0.63
C THR A 27 -1.47 14.10 1.87
N GLU A 28 -2.34 14.32 2.87
CA GLU A 28 -1.95 14.87 4.18
C GLU A 28 -1.06 13.89 4.97
N ARG A 29 -1.34 12.59 4.89
CA ARG A 29 -0.64 11.58 5.69
C ARG A 29 0.69 11.12 5.09
N TYR A 30 0.74 10.88 3.79
CA TYR A 30 1.90 10.30 3.10
C TYR A 30 2.60 11.29 2.16
N GLY A 31 2.03 12.50 1.99
CA GLY A 31 2.55 13.52 1.10
C GLY A 31 2.10 13.36 -0.34
N THR A 32 1.80 14.48 -1.01
CA THR A 32 1.31 14.51 -2.40
C THR A 32 2.25 13.80 -3.37
N MET A 33 3.57 14.04 -3.26
CA MET A 33 4.55 13.44 -4.17
C MET A 33 4.56 11.92 -4.10
N GLU A 34 4.35 11.34 -2.92
CA GLU A 34 4.40 9.88 -2.75
C GLU A 34 3.13 9.24 -3.29
N ILE A 35 1.97 9.84 -3.05
CA ILE A 35 0.69 9.41 -3.63
C ILE A 35 0.72 9.49 -5.16
N ASP A 36 1.27 10.57 -5.72
CA ASP A 36 1.43 10.71 -7.17
C ASP A 36 2.34 9.60 -7.74
N ARG A 37 3.48 9.32 -7.10
CA ARG A 37 4.37 8.22 -7.50
C ARG A 37 3.66 6.87 -7.45
N MET A 38 2.98 6.56 -6.35
CA MET A 38 2.23 5.31 -6.19
C MET A 38 1.14 5.16 -7.26
N SER A 39 0.50 6.28 -7.65
CA SER A 39 -0.49 6.31 -8.74
C SER A 39 0.17 6.08 -10.11
N ILE A 40 1.30 6.73 -10.39
CA ILE A 40 2.06 6.57 -11.65
C ILE A 40 2.60 5.15 -11.78
N ASP A 41 3.10 4.58 -10.69
CA ASP A 41 3.56 3.20 -10.62
C ASP A 41 2.41 2.20 -10.72
N GLY A 42 1.16 2.67 -10.69
CA GLY A 42 -0.05 1.87 -10.84
C GLY A 42 -0.33 1.00 -9.62
N TYR A 43 0.15 1.36 -8.43
CA TYR A 43 -0.19 0.66 -7.18
C TYR A 43 -1.56 1.04 -6.65
N ILE A 44 -2.02 2.26 -6.97
CA ILE A 44 -3.31 2.81 -6.56
C ILE A 44 -4.02 3.44 -7.76
N ASN A 45 -5.34 3.50 -7.70
CA ASN A 45 -6.20 4.10 -8.72
C ASN A 45 -7.06 5.20 -8.08
N PHE A 46 -7.21 6.33 -8.76
CA PHE A 46 -8.14 7.38 -8.34
C PHE A 46 -9.56 7.07 -8.84
N VAL A 47 -10.51 6.91 -7.93
CA VAL A 47 -11.91 6.54 -8.20
C VAL A 47 -12.83 7.30 -7.25
N ASP A 48 -13.91 7.90 -7.77
CA ASP A 48 -14.95 8.58 -7.00
C ASP A 48 -14.45 9.59 -5.95
N GLY A 49 -13.40 10.36 -6.28
CA GLY A 49 -12.86 11.40 -5.38
C GLY A 49 -11.86 10.89 -4.33
N GLY A 50 -11.53 9.59 -4.35
CA GLY A 50 -10.54 8.97 -3.49
C GLY A 50 -9.61 8.03 -4.25
N TYR A 51 -8.75 7.33 -3.52
CA TYR A 51 -7.89 6.29 -4.06
C TYR A 51 -8.30 4.92 -3.54
N GLU A 52 -8.16 3.93 -4.40
CA GLU A 52 -8.27 2.51 -4.08
C GLU A 52 -6.98 1.80 -4.47
N ILE A 53 -6.66 0.70 -3.78
CA ILE A 53 -5.53 -0.13 -4.16
C ILE A 53 -5.80 -0.89 -5.46
N SER A 54 -4.86 -0.83 -6.39
CA SER A 54 -4.95 -1.55 -7.67
C SER A 54 -4.68 -3.05 -7.49
N PHE A 55 -4.94 -3.84 -8.53
CA PHE A 55 -4.55 -5.25 -8.53
C PHE A 55 -3.03 -5.44 -8.35
N LYS A 56 -2.22 -4.58 -8.99
CA LYS A 56 -0.75 -4.59 -8.87
C LYS A 56 -0.33 -4.26 -7.44
N GLY A 57 -0.93 -3.23 -6.84
CA GLY A 57 -0.68 -2.83 -5.45
C GLY A 57 -1.02 -3.95 -4.47
N LYS A 58 -2.19 -4.60 -4.61
CA LYS A 58 -2.60 -5.73 -3.76
C LYS A 58 -1.60 -6.88 -3.80
N ARG A 59 -1.15 -7.26 -5.00
CA ARG A 59 -0.17 -8.34 -5.16
C ARG A 59 1.16 -8.00 -4.51
N LEU A 60 1.64 -6.76 -4.69
CA LEU A 60 2.90 -6.30 -4.11
C LEU A 60 2.85 -6.28 -2.58
N TYR A 61 1.78 -5.71 -2.01
CA TYR A 61 1.52 -5.68 -0.57
C TYR A 61 1.50 -7.10 0.05
N SER A 62 0.71 -8.01 -0.53
CA SER A 62 0.59 -9.40 -0.04
C SER A 62 1.90 -10.18 -0.13
N THR A 63 2.71 -9.92 -1.16
CA THR A 63 4.03 -10.55 -1.30
C THR A 63 4.96 -10.11 -0.17
N GLN A 64 5.02 -8.81 0.10
CA GLN A 64 5.85 -8.26 1.18
C GLN A 64 5.36 -8.69 2.57
N GLU A 65 4.05 -8.76 2.81
CA GLU A 65 3.51 -9.32 4.06
C GLU A 65 3.98 -10.76 4.30
N THR A 66 3.90 -11.60 3.27
CA THR A 66 4.32 -13.00 3.34
C THR A 66 5.82 -13.11 3.65
N GLU A 67 6.65 -12.25 3.05
CA GLU A 67 8.09 -12.21 3.31
C GLU A 67 8.39 -11.79 4.76
N ILE A 68 7.71 -10.78 5.28
CA ILE A 68 7.84 -10.34 6.69
C ILE A 68 7.42 -11.47 7.64
N GLU A 69 6.31 -12.15 7.37
CA GLU A 69 5.84 -13.29 8.18
C GLU A 69 6.85 -14.44 8.19
N ASN A 70 7.41 -14.78 7.02
CA ASN A 70 8.44 -15.81 6.90
C ASN A 70 9.74 -15.44 7.64
N GLN A 71 10.14 -14.17 7.63
CA GLN A 71 11.28 -13.69 8.43
C GLN A 71 11.01 -13.78 9.93
N ARG A 72 9.78 -13.44 10.38
CA ARG A 72 9.36 -13.60 11.78
C ARG A 72 9.45 -15.07 12.19
N LYS A 73 8.85 -15.99 11.42
CA LYS A 73 8.89 -17.45 11.70
C LYS A 73 10.32 -18.01 11.78
N LYS A 74 11.23 -17.60 10.89
CA LYS A 74 12.64 -18.02 10.94
C LYS A 74 13.37 -17.55 12.20
N ARG A 75 13.02 -16.37 12.74
CA ARG A 75 13.64 -15.83 13.97
C ARG A 75 13.16 -16.52 15.25
N PHE A 76 11.97 -17.10 15.25
CA PHE A 76 11.39 -17.74 16.43
C PHE A 76 11.66 -19.25 16.54
N GLY A 77 12.45 -19.84 15.64
CA GLY A 77 12.91 -21.23 15.75
C GLY A 77 11.78 -22.23 15.91
N LEU A 78 11.25 -22.72 14.80
CA LEU A 78 10.60 -24.04 14.81
C LEU A 78 11.67 -25.12 15.06
#